data_AF-A0A0Q8PEA0-F1
#
_entry.id   AF-A0A0Q8PEA0-F1
#
_cell.length_a   1.000
_cell.length_b   1.000
_cell.length_c   1.000
_cell.angle_alpha   90.00
_cell.angle_beta   90.00
_cell.angle_gamma   90.00
#
_symmetry.space_group_name_H-M   'P 1'
#
loop_
_entity.id
_entity.type
_entity.pdbx_description
1 polymer ?
#
loop_
_entity_poly.entity_id
_entity_poly.type
_entity_poly.pdbx_seq_one_letter_code
_entity_poly.pdbx_strand_id
1 'polypeptide(L)'
;MALADYMGMPYRTGATKSAITNRLLAEMDRCGVQLVIIDDAHFMDLSLKEGKVVNDHLKYIANHTAATFIYTGVDLKHSGLFLEGTGGSRVTQTSGRNALIHMQPFTFATLEDKQDWVSVISAMEDALVLYRHKPGSLKRDWKYLRQRTEGNISSLAELIRESAAEAVMTGTEAITRTVMNRIEINEHAQTAYNSTPHQEPEPPATPQQQHPDEDEREAS
;
A
#
# COMPACT_ATOMS: atom_id res chain seq x y z
N MET A 1 -9.79 -21.47 16.20
CA MET A 1 -10.37 -20.51 17.15
C MET A 1 -10.52 -19.18 16.43
N ALA A 2 -9.43 -18.48 16.09
CA ALA A 2 -9.46 -17.15 15.42
C ALA A 2 -10.51 -16.97 14.30
N LEU A 3 -10.61 -17.87 13.32
CA LEU A 3 -11.64 -17.75 12.26
C LEU A 3 -13.08 -17.89 12.78
N ALA A 4 -13.32 -18.78 13.75
CA ALA A 4 -14.63 -18.90 14.38
C ALA A 4 -14.96 -17.65 15.20
N ASP A 5 -13.97 -17.09 15.91
CA ASP A 5 -14.12 -15.84 16.66
C ASP A 5 -14.42 -14.66 15.73
N TYR A 6 -13.71 -14.55 14.61
CA TYR A 6 -13.92 -13.54 13.58
C TYR A 6 -15.35 -13.60 12.99
N MET A 7 -15.86 -14.81 12.77
CA MET A 7 -17.24 -15.00 12.31
C MET A 7 -18.30 -14.81 13.41
N GLY A 8 -17.89 -14.49 14.65
CA GLY A 8 -18.80 -14.37 15.78
C GLY A 8 -19.50 -15.70 16.13
N MET A 9 -18.89 -16.83 15.78
CA MET A 9 -19.48 -18.16 15.93
C MET A 9 -19.35 -18.65 17.37
N PRO A 10 -20.45 -18.88 18.10
CA PRO A 10 -20.36 -19.43 19.45
C PRO A 10 -19.96 -20.92 19.41
N TYR A 11 -19.06 -21.31 20.30
CA TYR A 11 -18.72 -22.71 20.55
C TYR A 11 -18.63 -22.98 22.05
N ARG A 12 -18.90 -24.23 22.45
CA ARG A 12 -18.90 -24.61 23.87
C ARG A 12 -17.48 -24.61 24.44
N THR A 13 -17.34 -24.21 25.70
CA THR A 13 -16.10 -24.40 26.47
C THR A 13 -15.72 -25.88 26.49
N GLY A 14 -14.48 -26.19 26.12
CA GLY A 14 -13.99 -27.58 25.98
C GLY A 14 -14.34 -28.27 24.66
N ALA A 15 -14.95 -27.58 23.69
CA ALA A 15 -15.17 -28.13 22.36
C ALA A 15 -13.84 -28.50 21.68
N THR A 16 -13.83 -29.65 21.01
CA THR A 16 -12.64 -30.13 20.30
C THR A 16 -12.38 -29.28 19.05
N LYS A 17 -11.11 -29.23 18.61
CA LYS A 17 -10.71 -28.54 17.36
C LYS A 17 -11.56 -28.98 16.16
N SER A 18 -11.83 -30.28 16.04
CA SER A 18 -12.66 -30.83 14.95
C SER A 18 -14.11 -30.36 15.03
N ALA A 19 -14.71 -30.34 16.22
CA ALA A 19 -16.08 -29.85 16.39
C ALA A 19 -16.21 -28.37 16.00
N ILE A 20 -15.24 -27.55 16.40
CA ILE A 20 -15.19 -26.13 16.04
C ILE A 20 -14.98 -25.96 14.54
N THR A 21 -14.09 -26.76 13.94
CA THR A 21 -13.81 -26.69 12.49
C THR A 21 -15.02 -27.08 11.66
N ASN A 22 -15.72 -28.16 12.00
CA ASN A 22 -16.92 -28.57 11.27
C ASN A 22 -18.02 -27.53 11.36
N ARG A 23 -18.19 -26.90 12.53
CA ARG A 23 -19.17 -25.83 12.69
C ARG A 23 -18.77 -24.58 11.91
N LEU A 24 -17.48 -24.22 11.92
CA LEU A 24 -16.95 -23.12 11.12
C LEU A 24 -17.24 -23.34 9.63
N LEU A 25 -16.97 -24.53 9.10
CA LEU A 25 -17.26 -24.87 7.70
C LEU A 25 -18.75 -24.71 7.36
N ALA A 26 -19.63 -25.18 8.24
CA ALA A 26 -21.07 -25.02 8.06
C ALA A 26 -21.52 -23.55 8.10
N GLU A 27 -20.93 -22.72 8.97
CA GLU A 27 -21.22 -21.28 8.99
C GLU A 27 -20.64 -20.55 7.78
N MET A 28 -19.45 -20.92 7.31
CA MET A 28 -18.88 -20.37 6.08
C MET A 28 -19.76 -20.67 4.87
N ASP A 29 -20.28 -21.90 4.77
CA ASP A 29 -21.24 -22.29 3.74
C ASP A 29 -22.57 -21.50 3.87
N ARG A 30 -23.13 -21.44 5.08
CA ARG A 30 -24.38 -20.71 5.36
C ARG A 30 -24.27 -19.21 5.04
N CYS A 31 -23.11 -18.60 5.31
CA CYS A 31 -22.84 -17.21 4.99
C CYS A 31 -22.48 -16.99 3.52
N GLY A 32 -22.34 -18.06 2.71
CA GLY A 32 -21.93 -17.97 1.32
C GLY A 32 -20.53 -17.38 1.16
N VAL A 33 -19.58 -17.74 2.04
CA VAL A 33 -18.21 -17.23 1.98
C VAL A 33 -17.54 -17.73 0.70
N GLN A 34 -17.14 -16.80 -0.16
CA GLN A 34 -16.47 -17.07 -1.44
C GLN A 34 -15.01 -16.62 -1.47
N LEU A 35 -14.59 -15.77 -0.53
CA LEU A 35 -13.24 -15.23 -0.45
C LEU A 35 -12.82 -15.14 1.02
N VAL A 36 -11.61 -15.62 1.30
CA VAL A 36 -10.94 -15.49 2.60
C VAL A 36 -9.58 -14.84 2.36
N ILE A 37 -9.35 -13.71 3.00
CA ILE A 37 -8.06 -13.01 2.97
C ILE A 37 -7.42 -13.15 4.35
N ILE A 38 -6.22 -13.73 4.39
CA ILE A 38 -5.40 -13.75 5.59
C ILE A 38 -4.27 -12.76 5.39
N ASP A 39 -4.44 -11.62 6.04
CA ASP A 39 -3.43 -10.57 6.00
C ASP A 39 -2.24 -10.89 6.88
N ASP A 40 -1.09 -10.33 6.52
CA ASP A 40 0.10 -10.36 7.37
C ASP A 40 0.54 -11.78 7.73
N ALA A 41 0.39 -12.70 6.78
CA ALA A 41 0.61 -14.13 6.98
C ALA A 41 2.06 -14.49 7.33
N HIS A 42 3.00 -13.56 7.10
CA HIS A 42 4.40 -13.69 7.50
C HIS A 42 4.61 -13.61 9.03
N PHE A 43 3.65 -13.09 9.79
CA PHE A 43 3.68 -13.13 11.26
C PHE A 43 3.24 -14.49 11.84
N MET A 44 2.66 -15.36 11.02
CA MET A 44 2.46 -16.74 11.42
C MET A 44 3.83 -17.45 11.35
N ASP A 45 4.45 -17.74 12.50
CA ASP A 45 5.67 -18.55 12.51
C ASP A 45 5.33 -20.02 12.16
N LEU A 46 5.28 -20.29 10.85
CA LEU A 46 4.93 -21.61 10.31
C LEU A 46 6.15 -22.53 10.16
N SER A 47 7.33 -22.06 10.55
CA SER A 47 8.60 -22.79 10.44
C SER A 47 8.77 -23.85 11.55
N LEU A 48 8.15 -23.60 12.71
CA LEU A 48 8.20 -24.46 13.89
C LEU A 48 7.12 -25.56 13.85
N LYS A 49 7.26 -26.57 14.71
CA LYS A 49 6.30 -27.70 14.81
C LYS A 49 4.85 -27.24 15.02
N GLU A 50 4.65 -26.22 15.85
CA GLU A 50 3.33 -25.63 16.11
C GLU A 50 2.78 -24.90 14.88
N GLY A 51 3.66 -24.24 14.15
CA GLY A 51 3.38 -23.60 12.87
C GLY A 51 2.82 -24.55 11.81
N LYS A 52 3.39 -25.75 11.69
CA LYS A 52 2.87 -26.79 10.77
C LYS A 52 1.42 -27.16 11.07
N VAL A 53 1.04 -27.23 12.34
CA VAL A 53 -0.34 -27.55 12.75
C VAL A 53 -1.33 -26.46 12.33
N VAL A 54 -0.89 -25.20 12.28
CA VAL A 54 -1.70 -24.07 11.78
C VAL A 54 -1.83 -24.15 10.26
N ASN A 55 -0.72 -24.37 9.56
CA ASN A 55 -0.71 -24.51 8.10
C ASN A 55 -1.63 -25.64 7.61
N ASP A 56 -1.51 -26.83 8.20
CA ASP A 56 -2.35 -27.99 7.86
C ASP A 56 -3.83 -27.71 8.13
N HIS A 57 -4.14 -26.91 9.16
CA HIS A 57 -5.52 -26.53 9.47
C HIS A 57 -6.10 -25.55 8.45
N LEU A 58 -5.31 -24.56 8.01
CA LEU A 58 -5.72 -23.63 6.95
C LEU A 58 -5.95 -24.37 5.63
N LYS A 59 -5.05 -25.29 5.26
CA LYS A 59 -5.23 -26.15 4.09
C LYS A 59 -6.49 -27.01 4.19
N TYR A 60 -6.75 -27.58 5.37
CA TYR A 60 -7.95 -28.37 5.59
C TYR A 60 -9.20 -27.52 5.33
N ILE A 61 -9.29 -26.32 5.89
CA ILE A 61 -10.43 -25.42 5.69
C ILE A 61 -10.55 -25.01 4.21
N ALA A 62 -9.45 -24.62 3.57
CA ALA A 62 -9.43 -24.23 2.16
C ALA A 62 -9.91 -25.35 1.23
N ASN A 63 -9.55 -26.61 1.51
CA ASN A 63 -9.99 -27.76 0.72
C ASN A 63 -11.46 -28.15 0.96
N HIS A 64 -12.08 -27.70 2.05
CA HIS A 64 -13.46 -28.05 2.44
C HIS A 64 -14.41 -26.85 2.36
N THR A 65 -13.99 -25.76 1.73
CA THR A 65 -14.82 -24.58 1.46
C THR A 65 -14.79 -24.30 -0.04
N ALA A 66 -15.87 -23.69 -0.56
CA ALA A 66 -15.91 -23.19 -1.93
C ALA A 66 -15.28 -21.79 -2.05
N ALA A 67 -14.42 -21.40 -1.10
CA ALA A 67 -13.85 -20.06 -1.02
C ALA A 67 -12.45 -20.01 -1.63
N THR A 68 -12.13 -18.90 -2.29
CA THR A 68 -10.75 -18.57 -2.70
C THR A 68 -9.98 -18.05 -1.49
N PHE A 69 -8.78 -18.58 -1.26
CA PHE A 69 -7.90 -18.11 -0.18
C PHE A 69 -6.80 -17.23 -0.76
N ILE A 70 -6.68 -16.02 -0.23
CA ILE A 70 -5.59 -15.08 -0.51
C ILE A 70 -4.79 -14.91 0.77
N TYR A 71 -3.47 -15.00 0.65
CA TYR A 71 -2.54 -14.75 1.74
C TYR A 71 -1.66 -13.57 1.35
N THR A 72 -1.62 -12.55 2.18
CA THR A 72 -0.79 -11.35 1.97
C THR A 72 0.29 -11.25 3.04
N GLY A 73 1.36 -10.51 2.74
CA GLY A 73 2.49 -10.32 3.62
C GLY A 73 3.81 -10.20 2.87
N VAL A 74 4.87 -9.89 3.61
CA VAL A 74 6.22 -9.80 3.07
C VAL A 74 6.92 -11.15 3.12
N ASP A 75 7.75 -11.42 2.12
CA ASP A 75 8.58 -12.63 2.04
C ASP A 75 7.85 -13.96 2.31
N LEU A 76 6.64 -14.10 1.79
CA LEU A 76 5.80 -15.28 2.05
C LEU A 76 6.44 -16.59 1.55
N LYS A 77 7.35 -16.52 0.58
CA LYS A 77 8.09 -17.68 0.07
C LYS A 77 8.94 -18.34 1.18
N HIS A 78 9.45 -17.55 2.12
CA HIS A 78 10.27 -18.03 3.23
C HIS A 78 9.50 -18.17 4.55
N SER A 79 8.27 -17.64 4.62
CA SER A 79 7.39 -17.72 5.82
C SER A 79 6.98 -19.13 6.28
N GLY A 80 7.23 -20.18 5.48
CA GLY A 80 6.77 -21.54 5.78
C GLY A 80 5.30 -21.82 5.44
N LEU A 81 4.54 -20.80 5.03
CA LEU A 81 3.14 -20.94 4.60
C LEU A 81 2.97 -21.87 3.37
N PHE A 82 3.96 -21.86 2.49
CA PHE A 82 3.97 -22.68 1.27
C PHE A 82 4.99 -23.82 1.30
N LEU A 83 5.67 -24.04 2.44
CA LEU A 83 6.65 -25.10 2.62
C LEU A 83 5.97 -26.33 3.26
N GLU A 84 5.86 -27.43 2.53
CA GLU A 84 5.50 -28.73 3.10
C GLU A 84 6.75 -29.57 3.37
N GLY A 85 6.80 -30.23 4.52
CA GLY A 85 7.86 -31.18 4.87
C GLY A 85 9.04 -30.54 5.60
N THR A 86 9.71 -31.34 6.42
CA THR A 86 11.02 -31.00 7.00
C THR A 86 12.09 -31.13 5.91
N GLY A 87 12.70 -30.01 5.51
CA GLY A 87 13.87 -30.01 4.63
C GLY A 87 13.57 -29.51 3.23
N GLY A 88 14.41 -28.60 2.76
CA GLY A 88 14.35 -28.02 1.43
C GLY A 88 14.29 -29.08 0.32
N SER A 89 13.70 -28.68 -0.80
CA SER A 89 13.69 -29.42 -2.07
C SER A 89 12.68 -30.56 -2.23
N ARG A 90 11.47 -30.44 -1.68
CA ARG A 90 10.32 -31.18 -2.24
C ARG A 90 9.23 -30.20 -2.60
N VAL A 91 9.09 -29.91 -3.90
CA VAL A 91 7.86 -29.35 -4.46
C VAL A 91 6.78 -30.37 -4.18
N THR A 92 5.84 -30.01 -3.30
CA THR A 92 4.76 -30.90 -2.90
C THR A 92 3.45 -30.52 -3.58
N GLN A 93 2.49 -31.44 -3.57
CA GLN A 93 1.22 -31.35 -4.32
C GLN A 93 0.38 -30.08 -4.03
N THR A 94 0.64 -29.35 -2.95
CA THR A 94 -0.07 -28.10 -2.60
C THR A 94 0.63 -26.84 -3.10
N SER A 95 1.97 -26.80 -3.24
CA SER A 95 2.66 -25.63 -3.82
C SER A 95 2.28 -25.38 -5.28
N GLY A 96 1.74 -26.39 -5.98
CA GLY A 96 1.21 -26.24 -7.33
C GLY A 96 -0.20 -25.63 -7.41
N ARG A 97 -0.89 -25.39 -6.27
CA ARG A 97 -2.27 -24.87 -6.26
C ARG A 97 -2.37 -23.36 -5.98
N ASN A 98 -1.32 -22.77 -5.43
CA ASN A 98 -1.29 -21.34 -5.10
C ASN A 98 -0.40 -20.60 -6.10
N ALA A 99 -0.90 -19.48 -6.63
CA ALA A 99 -0.11 -18.56 -7.42
C ALA A 99 0.51 -17.51 -6.51
N LEU A 100 1.85 -17.38 -6.54
CA LEU A 100 2.53 -16.28 -5.86
C LEU A 100 2.50 -15.06 -6.78
N ILE A 101 1.79 -14.01 -6.34
CA ILE A 101 1.73 -12.73 -7.04
C ILE A 101 2.63 -11.75 -6.30
N HIS A 102 3.67 -11.27 -7.00
CA HIS A 102 4.56 -10.26 -6.48
C HIS A 102 4.00 -8.86 -6.74
N MET A 103 3.64 -8.15 -5.69
CA MET A 103 3.38 -6.71 -5.79
C MET A 103 4.72 -5.97 -5.84
N GLN A 104 4.86 -5.05 -6.78
CA GLN A 104 6.06 -4.23 -6.97
C GLN A 104 5.67 -2.75 -6.95
N PRO A 105 6.61 -1.84 -6.60
CA PRO A 105 6.39 -0.42 -6.78
C PRO A 105 6.05 -0.10 -8.24
N PHE A 106 5.14 0.85 -8.46
CA PHE A 106 4.77 1.28 -9.80
C PHE A 106 5.97 1.85 -10.55
N THR A 107 6.15 1.46 -11.82
CA THR A 107 7.27 1.90 -12.65
C THR A 107 6.80 2.74 -13.84
N PHE A 108 7.77 3.19 -14.65
CA PHE A 108 7.53 3.82 -15.95
C PHE A 108 8.20 3.03 -17.08
N ALA A 109 8.42 1.73 -16.87
CA ALA A 109 9.13 0.90 -17.85
C ALA A 109 8.31 0.75 -19.14
N THR A 110 6.98 0.65 -19.01
CA THR A 110 6.05 0.56 -20.14
C THR A 110 4.96 1.65 -20.09
N LEU A 111 4.21 1.77 -21.19
CA LEU A 111 3.03 2.63 -21.24
C LEU A 111 1.93 2.15 -20.27
N GLU A 112 1.79 0.84 -20.11
CA GLU A 112 0.84 0.20 -19.18
C GLU A 112 1.20 0.53 -17.73
N ASP A 113 2.46 0.38 -17.33
CA ASP A 113 2.91 0.73 -15.95
C ASP A 113 2.60 2.20 -15.61
N LYS A 114 2.79 3.09 -16.59
CA LYS A 114 2.46 4.50 -16.43
C LYS A 114 0.95 4.72 -16.30
N GLN A 115 0.14 4.00 -17.09
CA GLN A 115 -1.33 4.08 -17.01
C GLN A 115 -1.83 3.58 -15.66
N ASP A 116 -1.28 2.49 -15.14
CA ASP A 116 -1.60 1.97 -13.82
C ASP A 116 -1.28 2.98 -12.72
N TRP A 117 -0.07 3.58 -12.76
CA TRP A 117 0.32 4.61 -11.81
C TRP A 117 -0.62 5.82 -11.83
N VAL A 118 -0.93 6.33 -13.02
CA VAL A 118 -1.86 7.46 -13.19
C VAL A 118 -3.27 7.09 -12.73
N SER A 119 -3.70 5.84 -12.92
CA SER A 119 -5.01 5.34 -12.49
C SER A 119 -5.12 5.30 -10.97
N VAL A 120 -4.09 4.83 -10.27
CA VAL A 120 -4.03 4.86 -8.80
C VAL A 120 -4.08 6.29 -8.28
N ILE A 121 -3.29 7.20 -8.85
CA ILE A 121 -3.33 8.62 -8.45
C ILE A 121 -4.72 9.20 -8.68
N SER A 122 -5.34 8.92 -9.82
CA SER A 122 -6.67 9.45 -10.14
C SER A 122 -7.73 8.92 -9.18
N ALA A 123 -7.70 7.62 -8.85
CA ALA A 123 -8.63 7.03 -7.89
C ALA A 123 -8.47 7.64 -6.48
N MET A 124 -7.24 7.93 -6.05
CA MET A 124 -6.98 8.61 -4.79
C MET A 124 -7.43 10.08 -4.83
N GLU A 125 -7.22 10.77 -5.95
CA GLU A 125 -7.67 12.15 -6.16
C GLU A 125 -9.20 12.27 -6.13
N ASP A 126 -9.91 11.33 -6.77
CA ASP A 126 -11.37 11.30 -6.84
C ASP A 126 -12.02 11.07 -5.47
N ALA A 127 -11.29 10.48 -4.51
CA ALA A 127 -11.75 10.29 -3.14
C ALA A 127 -11.58 11.55 -2.26
N LEU A 128 -10.92 12.60 -2.75
CA LEU A 128 -10.70 13.84 -1.99
C LEU A 128 -11.97 14.68 -1.91
N VAL A 129 -12.25 15.18 -0.72
CA VAL A 129 -13.41 16.06 -0.41
C VAL A 129 -13.00 17.52 -0.17
N LEU A 130 -11.86 17.94 -0.74
CA LEU A 130 -11.28 19.27 -0.56
C LEU A 130 -11.96 20.30 -1.47
N TYR A 131 -12.50 21.37 -0.88
CA TYR A 131 -13.44 22.27 -1.58
C TYR A 131 -12.83 23.02 -2.78
N ARG A 132 -11.55 23.37 -2.72
CA ARG A 132 -10.85 24.14 -3.78
C ARG A 132 -9.97 23.26 -4.67
N HIS A 133 -9.96 21.94 -4.43
CA HIS A 133 -9.13 21.03 -5.20
C HIS A 133 -9.68 20.89 -6.62
N LYS A 134 -8.79 21.00 -7.62
CA LYS A 134 -9.17 20.91 -9.02
C LYS A 134 -8.93 19.48 -9.50
N PRO A 135 -9.97 18.73 -9.92
CA PRO A 135 -9.79 17.36 -10.41
C PRO A 135 -8.76 17.27 -11.53
N GLY A 136 -7.89 16.26 -11.44
CA GLY A 136 -6.80 16.04 -12.37
C GLY A 136 -5.57 16.91 -12.12
N SER A 137 -5.45 17.54 -10.96
CA SER A 137 -4.24 18.21 -10.51
C SER A 137 -3.16 17.20 -10.11
N LEU A 138 -3.51 16.18 -9.32
CA LEU A 138 -2.54 15.16 -8.86
C LEU A 138 -2.07 14.28 -10.02
N LYS A 139 -2.98 13.88 -10.93
CA LYS A 139 -2.59 13.08 -12.09
C LYS A 139 -1.60 13.80 -13.02
N ARG A 140 -1.59 15.14 -13.06
CA ARG A 140 -0.59 15.91 -13.82
C ARG A 140 0.80 15.85 -13.18
N ASP A 141 0.84 15.66 -11.86
CA ASP A 141 2.05 15.56 -11.06
C ASP A 141 2.55 14.11 -10.92
N TRP A 142 2.08 13.18 -11.74
CA TRP A 142 2.45 11.75 -11.69
C TRP A 142 3.95 11.48 -11.60
N LYS A 143 4.80 12.25 -12.29
CA LYS A 143 6.27 12.13 -12.19
C LYS A 143 6.78 12.50 -10.81
N TYR A 144 6.32 13.63 -10.30
CA TYR A 144 6.68 14.14 -8.98
C TYR A 144 6.22 13.16 -7.88
N LEU A 145 4.97 12.70 -7.97
CA LEU A 145 4.42 11.75 -7.02
C LEU A 145 5.21 10.43 -7.01
N ARG A 146 5.63 9.93 -8.17
CA ARG A 146 6.48 8.72 -8.20
C ARG A 146 7.85 9.01 -7.62
N GLN A 147 8.44 10.17 -7.88
CA GLN A 147 9.72 10.54 -7.30
C GLN A 147 9.65 10.64 -5.77
N ARG A 148 8.55 11.20 -5.23
CA ARG A 148 8.31 11.30 -3.79
C ARG A 148 8.13 9.96 -3.09
N THR A 149 7.64 8.96 -3.81
CA THR A 149 7.13 7.71 -3.20
C THR A 149 7.86 6.47 -3.69
N GLU A 150 8.78 6.61 -4.65
CA GLU A 150 9.37 5.54 -5.46
C GLU A 150 8.34 4.64 -6.15
N GLY A 151 7.10 5.12 -6.33
CA GLY A 151 5.98 4.33 -6.84
C GLY A 151 5.37 3.39 -5.79
N ASN A 152 5.71 3.54 -4.51
CA ASN A 152 5.07 2.82 -3.42
C ASN A 152 3.68 3.40 -3.13
N ILE A 153 2.64 2.57 -3.22
CA ILE A 153 1.24 2.99 -3.02
C ILE A 153 0.96 3.43 -1.58
N SER A 154 1.59 2.82 -0.59
CA SER A 154 1.42 3.18 0.83
C SER A 154 2.04 4.54 1.11
N SER A 155 3.25 4.79 0.60
CA SER A 155 3.91 6.10 0.66
C SER A 155 3.10 7.18 -0.07
N LEU A 156 2.46 6.84 -1.20
CA LEU A 156 1.57 7.75 -1.91
C LEU A 156 0.32 8.07 -1.08
N ALA A 157 -0.32 7.06 -0.50
CA ALA A 157 -1.51 7.23 0.32
C ALA A 157 -1.20 8.10 1.56
N GLU A 158 -0.05 7.88 2.19
CA GLU A 158 0.47 8.71 3.27
C GLU A 158 0.64 10.17 2.81
N LEU A 159 1.39 10.41 1.74
CA LEU A 159 1.61 11.77 1.21
C LEU A 159 0.30 12.50 0.90
N ILE A 160 -0.64 11.83 0.22
CA ILE A 160 -1.93 12.44 -0.15
C ILE A 160 -2.77 12.73 1.10
N ARG A 161 -2.84 11.79 2.06
CA ARG A 161 -3.60 11.95 3.29
C ARG A 161 -3.06 13.10 4.14
N GLU A 162 -1.74 13.14 4.38
CA GLU A 162 -1.12 14.22 5.14
C GLU A 162 -1.27 15.57 4.41
N SER A 163 -1.22 15.57 3.07
CA SER A 163 -1.45 16.79 2.28
C SER A 163 -2.88 17.29 2.36
N ALA A 164 -3.85 16.38 2.38
CA ALA A 164 -5.24 16.73 2.60
C ALA A 164 -5.44 17.31 4.00
N ALA A 165 -4.85 16.69 5.03
CA ALA A 165 -4.91 17.19 6.40
C ALA A 165 -4.33 18.60 6.54
N GLU A 166 -3.12 18.84 6.02
CA GLU A 166 -2.49 20.17 6.02
C GLU A 166 -3.32 21.19 5.21
N ALA A 167 -3.91 20.80 4.08
CA ALA A 167 -4.75 21.67 3.27
C ALA A 167 -6.03 22.12 4.02
N VAL A 168 -6.63 21.22 4.82
CA VAL A 168 -7.76 21.55 5.69
C VAL A 168 -7.31 22.45 6.85
N MET A 169 -6.22 22.09 7.53
CA MET A 169 -5.72 22.85 8.69
C MET A 169 -5.31 24.29 8.33
N THR A 170 -4.76 24.49 7.13
CA THR A 170 -4.36 25.81 6.63
C THR A 170 -5.48 26.56 5.91
N GLY A 171 -6.64 25.94 5.67
CA GLY A 171 -7.75 26.50 4.91
C GLY A 171 -7.46 26.67 3.41
N THR A 172 -6.38 26.05 2.90
CA THR A 172 -6.04 26.05 1.48
C THR A 172 -7.07 25.24 0.68
N GLU A 173 -7.59 24.16 1.27
CA GLU A 173 -8.63 23.29 0.69
C GLU A 173 -8.24 22.74 -0.69
N ALA A 174 -6.94 22.56 -0.96
CA ALA A 174 -6.41 21.97 -2.17
C ALA A 174 -5.00 21.40 -1.93
N ILE A 175 -4.75 20.18 -2.40
CA ILE A 175 -3.38 19.64 -2.45
C ILE A 175 -2.62 20.32 -3.58
N THR A 176 -1.43 20.84 -3.26
CA THR A 176 -0.49 21.46 -4.20
C THR A 176 0.91 20.92 -3.96
N ARG A 177 1.82 21.08 -4.92
CA ARG A 177 3.24 20.73 -4.71
C ARG A 177 3.86 21.46 -3.53
N THR A 178 3.48 22.71 -3.30
CA THR A 178 3.97 23.49 -2.14
C THR A 178 3.56 22.85 -0.82
N VAL A 179 2.33 22.35 -0.72
CA VAL A 179 1.86 21.61 0.46
C VAL A 179 2.62 20.29 0.59
N MET A 180 2.68 19.50 -0.50
CA MET A 180 3.37 18.21 -0.50
C MET A 180 4.84 18.33 -0.11
N ASN A 181 5.56 19.36 -0.58
CA ASN A 181 6.99 19.56 -0.30
C ASN A 181 7.31 19.78 1.19
N ARG A 182 6.32 20.16 2.00
CA ARG A 182 6.49 20.40 3.45
C ARG A 182 6.21 19.16 4.29
N ILE A 183 5.72 18.10 3.67
CA ILE A 183 5.31 16.87 4.33
C ILE A 183 6.44 15.87 4.24
N GLU A 184 6.87 15.37 5.39
CA GLU A 184 7.70 14.17 5.48
C GLU A 184 6.79 12.94 5.50
N ILE A 185 7.21 11.89 4.80
CA ILE A 185 6.54 10.59 4.78
C ILE A 185 7.48 9.54 5.38
N ASN A 186 7.11 8.26 5.32
CA ASN A 186 7.97 7.19 5.83
C ASN A 186 9.44 7.30 5.39
N GLU A 187 10.31 6.93 6.33
CA GLU A 187 11.77 7.07 6.26
C GLU A 187 12.37 6.56 4.93
N HIS A 188 11.88 5.43 4.44
CA HIS A 188 12.37 4.83 3.20
C HIS A 188 12.14 5.75 2.00
N ALA A 189 10.89 6.15 1.78
CA ALA A 189 10.55 7.02 0.66
C ALA A 189 11.13 8.42 0.82
N GLN A 190 11.20 8.95 2.06
CA GLN A 190 11.76 10.26 2.33
C GLN A 190 13.28 10.30 2.07
N THR A 191 14.02 9.29 2.54
CA THR A 191 15.47 9.18 2.30
C THR A 191 15.79 9.02 0.82
N ALA A 192 15.03 8.19 0.09
CA ALA A 192 15.19 8.04 -1.35
C ALA A 192 14.92 9.35 -2.10
N TYR A 193 13.87 10.08 -1.70
CA TYR A 193 13.57 11.39 -2.27
C TYR A 193 14.70 12.38 -2.01
N ASN A 194 15.18 12.51 -0.76
CA ASN A 194 16.25 13.44 -0.38
C ASN A 194 17.58 13.14 -1.09
N SER A 195 17.84 11.86 -1.43
CA SER A 195 19.07 11.42 -2.09
C SER A 195 19.07 11.66 -3.61
N THR A 196 17.93 12.01 -4.19
CA THR A 196 17.79 12.27 -5.63
C THR A 196 18.02 13.76 -5.93
N PRO A 197 18.87 14.14 -6.90
CA PRO A 197 19.04 15.54 -7.27
C PRO A 197 17.74 16.16 -7.78
N HIS A 198 17.22 17.17 -7.08
CA HIS A 198 16.06 17.94 -7.51
C HIS A 198 16.53 19.23 -8.16
N GLN A 199 16.22 19.43 -9.43
CA GLN A 199 16.23 20.78 -9.99
C GLN A 199 14.99 21.51 -9.45
N GLU A 200 15.16 22.25 -8.36
CA GLU A 200 14.20 23.29 -8.00
C GLU A 200 14.20 24.33 -9.15
N PRO A 201 13.03 24.69 -9.71
CA PRO A 201 12.98 25.87 -10.56
C PRO A 201 13.33 27.07 -9.69
N GLU A 202 14.45 27.74 -10.00
CA GLU A 202 14.79 29.02 -9.37
C GLU A 202 13.58 29.96 -9.46
N PRO A 203 13.24 30.67 -8.36
CA PRO A 203 12.25 31.73 -8.46
C PRO A 203 12.72 32.73 -9.53
N PRO A 204 11.82 33.22 -10.40
CA PRO A 204 12.20 34.18 -11.42
C PRO A 204 12.88 35.37 -10.74
N ALA A 205 14.09 35.70 -11.18
CA ALA A 205 14.86 36.81 -10.64
C ALA A 205 13.98 38.07 -10.63
N THR A 206 13.84 38.69 -9.46
CA THR A 206 13.17 39.99 -9.33
C THR A 206 13.83 40.95 -10.32
N PRO A 207 13.08 41.59 -11.23
CA PRO A 207 13.65 42.60 -12.11
C PRO A 207 14.30 43.67 -11.25
N GLN A 208 15.61 43.82 -11.36
CA GLN A 208 16.32 44.95 -10.77
C GLN A 208 15.68 46.21 -11.35
N GLN A 209 15.01 46.98 -10.49
CA GLN A 209 14.56 48.32 -10.84
C GLN A 209 15.80 49.13 -11.20
N GLN A 210 16.00 49.37 -12.49
CA GLN A 210 16.95 50.35 -12.98
C GLN A 210 16.52 51.71 -12.41
N HIS A 211 17.32 52.24 -11.48
CA HIS A 211 17.27 53.65 -11.11
C HIS A 211 17.71 54.47 -12.33
N PRO A 212 16.92 55.46 -12.80
CA PRO A 212 17.36 56.34 -13.86
C PRO A 212 18.37 57.37 -13.33
N ASP A 213 19.51 57.45 -14.04
CA ASP A 213 20.46 58.55 -14.20
C ASP A 213 20.37 59.77 -13.25
N GLU A 214 21.40 59.90 -12.40
CA GLU A 214 21.90 61.21 -11.95
C GLU A 214 23.24 61.46 -12.65
N ASP A 215 23.17 61.98 -13.87
CA ASP A 215 24.34 62.54 -14.55
C ASP A 215 23.90 63.80 -15.31
N GLU A 216 23.62 64.88 -14.57
CA GLU A 216 23.59 66.25 -15.08
C GLU A 216 23.45 67.25 -13.91
N ARG A 217 24.59 67.82 -13.48
CA ARG A 217 24.80 69.24 -13.07
C ARG A 217 25.99 69.35 -12.12
N GLU A 218 27.13 69.80 -12.65
CA GLU A 218 27.76 71.07 -12.25
C GLU A 218 29.04 71.30 -13.07
N ALA A 219 28.85 72.01 -14.18
CA ALA A 219 29.87 72.85 -14.78
C ALA A 219 29.22 74.21 -15.06
N SER A 220 29.38 75.14 -14.11
CA SER A 220 29.44 76.60 -14.29
C SER A 220 29.71 77.28 -12.96
#